data_AF-A0A941B0M8-F1
#
_entry.id   AF-A0A941B0M8-F1
#
_cell.length_a   1.000
_cell.length_b   1.000
_cell.length_c   1.000
_cell.angle_alpha   90.00
_cell.angle_beta   90.00
_cell.angle_gamma   90.00
#
_symmetry.space_group_name_H-M   'P 1'
#
loop_
_entity.id
_entity.type
_entity.pdbx_description
1 polymer ?
#
loop_
_entity_poly.entity_id
_entity_poly.type
_entity_poly.pdbx_seq_one_letter_code
_entity_poly.pdbx_strand_id
1 'polypeptide(L)'
;MTTETSAGRQKWEREAAPPPEPAPPPPPRFILYLEGAEYADTLRRLTLWTHHVLLPVYGREVTSTAPWCGQWWEHPEAVAQLHALWLAWGELTGPDSATTGPANWHRDYLGPVMSSLRDPQGPFAGCKPQAHRPKETPSVTMTDPFGPPPPAPPGGPAT
;
A
#
# COMPACT_ATOMS: atom_id res chain seq x y z
N MET A 1 -7.29 57.95 57.20
CA MET A 1 -8.10 56.81 56.70
C MET A 1 -7.40 56.26 55.48
N THR A 2 -6.75 55.12 55.66
CA THR A 2 -6.02 54.35 54.64
C THR A 2 -7.01 53.45 53.87
N THR A 3 -7.03 53.52 52.55
CA THR A 3 -7.39 52.38 51.69
C THR A 3 -6.66 52.50 50.34
N GLU A 4 -5.56 51.76 50.26
CA GLU A 4 -4.93 51.27 49.03
C GLU A 4 -5.60 49.92 48.69
N THR A 5 -6.15 49.76 47.49
CA THR A 5 -6.47 48.44 46.89
C THR A 5 -6.88 48.62 45.44
N SER A 6 -6.03 48.15 44.53
CA SER A 6 -6.36 47.18 43.47
C SER A 6 -5.37 47.31 42.32
N ALA A 7 -4.15 46.81 42.55
CA ALA A 7 -3.35 46.26 41.47
C ALA A 7 -3.76 44.79 41.29
N GLY A 8 -4.02 44.37 40.05
CA GLY A 8 -3.87 42.98 39.66
C GLY A 8 -5.17 42.21 39.43
N ARG A 9 -5.74 42.33 38.22
CA ARG A 9 -6.46 41.20 37.60
C ARG A 9 -6.73 41.39 36.10
N GLN A 10 -5.75 41.75 35.26
CA GLN A 10 -5.97 41.73 33.80
C GLN A 10 -4.71 41.35 33.01
N LYS A 11 -4.06 40.22 33.34
CA LYS A 11 -2.87 39.80 32.56
C LYS A 11 -2.78 38.31 32.19
N TRP A 12 -3.82 37.48 32.33
CA TRP A 12 -3.63 36.05 32.03
C TRP A 12 -4.74 35.28 31.28
N GLU A 13 -5.96 35.79 31.06
CA GLU A 13 -6.85 35.18 30.06
C GLU A 13 -6.53 35.70 28.64
N ARG A 14 -5.43 35.22 28.07
CA ARG A 14 -5.41 34.96 26.63
C ARG A 14 -5.68 33.47 26.51
N GLU A 15 -6.95 33.12 26.32
CA GLU A 15 -7.33 31.76 25.94
C GLU A 15 -6.42 31.34 24.78
N ALA A 16 -5.52 30.40 25.04
CA ALA A 16 -4.69 29.85 23.98
C ALA A 16 -5.64 29.25 22.96
N ALA A 17 -5.54 29.69 21.71
CA ALA A 17 -6.32 29.10 20.63
C ALA A 17 -6.17 27.57 20.70
N PRO A 18 -7.26 26.81 20.55
CA PRO A 18 -7.19 25.36 20.59
C PRO A 18 -6.10 24.90 19.60
N PRO A 19 -5.31 23.87 19.96
CA PRO A 19 -4.28 23.35 19.08
C PRO A 19 -4.91 23.08 17.70
N PRO A 20 -4.21 23.41 16.60
CA PRO A 20 -4.74 23.21 15.27
C PRO A 20 -5.18 21.75 15.14
N GLU A 21 -6.41 21.55 14.66
CA GLU A 21 -6.93 20.22 14.40
C GLU A 21 -5.93 19.47 13.50
N PRO A 22 -5.55 18.22 13.85
CA PRO A 22 -4.56 17.49 13.06
C PRO A 22 -5.05 17.43 11.61
N ALA A 23 -4.16 17.78 10.68
CA ALA A 23 -4.47 17.74 9.27
C ALA A 23 -5.01 16.34 8.89
N PRO A 24 -5.98 16.25 7.97
CA PRO A 24 -6.49 14.96 7.53
C PRO A 24 -5.33 14.11 7.00
N PRO A 25 -5.34 12.80 7.25
CA PRO A 25 -4.29 11.92 6.77
C PRO A 25 -4.19 12.03 5.24
N PRO A 26 -2.97 11.95 4.67
CA PRO A 26 -2.81 11.98 3.22
C PRO A 26 -3.55 10.81 2.57
N PRO A 27 -3.99 10.97 1.30
CA PRO A 27 -4.67 9.89 0.59
C PRO A 27 -3.77 8.65 0.49
N PRO A 28 -4.35 7.44 0.50
CA PRO A 28 -3.56 6.22 0.39
C PRO A 28 -2.83 6.17 -0.95
N ARG A 29 -1.52 5.89 -0.89
CA ARG A 29 -0.66 5.75 -2.07
C ARG A 29 -0.52 4.29 -2.46
N PHE A 30 -0.44 4.03 -3.76
CA PHE A 30 -0.22 2.68 -4.27
C PHE A 30 1.18 2.17 -3.88
N ILE A 31 1.28 0.90 -3.47
CA ILE A 31 2.49 0.34 -2.85
C ILE A 31 3.74 0.40 -3.72
N LEU A 32 3.60 0.43 -5.06
CA LEU A 32 4.72 0.56 -5.99
C LEU A 32 5.41 1.93 -5.96
N TYR A 33 4.80 2.94 -5.33
CA TYR A 33 5.38 4.27 -5.15
C TYR A 33 5.93 4.50 -3.74
N LEU A 34 5.90 3.48 -2.90
CA LEU A 34 6.36 3.54 -1.51
C LEU A 34 7.79 3.03 -1.39
N GLU A 35 8.55 3.62 -0.48
CA GLU A 35 9.94 3.25 -0.24
C GLU A 35 10.21 3.15 1.28
N GLY A 36 11.30 2.46 1.63
CA GLY A 36 11.82 2.39 3.00
C GLY A 36 10.79 1.93 4.03
N ALA A 37 10.68 2.67 5.13
CA ALA A 37 9.80 2.33 6.26
C ALA A 37 8.31 2.36 5.87
N GLU A 38 7.89 3.27 4.99
CA GLU A 38 6.50 3.38 4.55
C GLU A 38 6.06 2.15 3.76
N TYR A 39 6.94 1.64 2.89
CA TYR A 39 6.72 0.38 2.18
C TYR A 39 6.62 -0.79 3.16
N ALA A 40 7.55 -0.90 4.11
CA ALA A 40 7.57 -1.99 5.08
C ALA A 40 6.30 -2.03 5.97
N ASP A 41 5.87 -0.87 6.45
CA ASP A 41 4.64 -0.75 7.26
C ASP A 41 3.39 -1.10 6.45
N THR A 42 3.35 -0.66 5.19
CA THR A 42 2.23 -0.94 4.29
C THR A 42 2.17 -2.42 3.92
N LEU A 43 3.31 -3.02 3.60
CA LEU A 43 3.40 -4.45 3.34
C LEU A 43 2.95 -5.26 4.56
N ARG A 44 3.37 -4.88 5.78
CA ARG A 44 2.92 -5.52 7.03
C ARG A 44 1.41 -5.45 7.20
N ARG A 45 0.78 -4.28 7.00
CA ARG A 45 -0.68 -4.13 7.08
C ARG A 45 -1.39 -4.97 6.02
N LEU A 46 -0.88 -4.97 4.80
CA LEU A 46 -1.38 -5.79 3.72
C LEU A 46 -1.30 -7.27 4.09
N THR A 47 -0.20 -7.73 4.69
CA THR A 47 -0.06 -9.11 5.15
C THR A 47 -1.11 -9.51 6.17
N LEU A 48 -1.33 -8.68 7.18
CA LEU A 48 -2.35 -8.95 8.19
C LEU A 48 -3.74 -9.03 7.56
N TRP A 49 -4.08 -8.10 6.66
CA TRP A 49 -5.36 -8.12 5.97
C TRP A 49 -5.50 -9.35 5.05
N THR A 50 -4.49 -9.69 4.26
CA THR A 50 -4.51 -10.86 3.40
C THR A 50 -4.69 -12.15 4.20
N HIS A 51 -3.95 -12.30 5.31
CA HIS A 51 -3.97 -13.52 6.12
C HIS A 51 -5.22 -13.67 6.98
N HIS A 52 -5.77 -12.57 7.48
CA HIS A 52 -6.86 -12.61 8.47
C HIS A 52 -8.23 -12.19 7.92
N VAL A 53 -8.28 -11.58 6.73
CA VAL A 53 -9.54 -11.15 6.09
C VAL A 53 -9.73 -11.83 4.75
N LEU A 54 -8.78 -11.67 3.82
CA LEU A 54 -8.95 -12.18 2.45
C LEU A 54 -8.95 -13.72 2.40
N LEU A 55 -7.90 -14.36 2.90
CA LEU A 55 -7.72 -15.80 2.77
C LEU A 55 -8.74 -16.65 3.53
N PRO A 56 -9.12 -16.32 4.79
CA PRO A 56 -10.10 -17.11 5.52
C PRO A 56 -11.48 -17.13 4.84
N VAL A 57 -11.82 -16.07 4.09
CA VAL A 57 -13.14 -15.92 3.46
C VAL A 57 -13.13 -16.34 1.99
N TYR A 58 -12.10 -15.94 1.24
CA TYR A 58 -12.05 -16.06 -0.22
C TYR A 58 -10.93 -16.97 -0.72
N GLY A 59 -10.11 -17.52 0.17
CA GLY A 59 -8.93 -18.30 -0.16
C GLY A 59 -9.24 -19.54 -0.99
N ARG A 60 -10.28 -20.32 -0.65
CA ARG A 60 -10.58 -21.64 -1.27
C ARG A 60 -9.39 -22.62 -1.22
N GLU A 61 -9.66 -23.89 -1.50
CA GLU A 61 -8.62 -24.94 -1.50
C GLU A 61 -7.56 -24.67 -2.57
N VAL A 62 -6.29 -24.96 -2.25
CA VAL A 62 -5.16 -24.83 -3.19
C VAL A 62 -5.06 -26.10 -4.03
N THR A 63 -5.07 -25.96 -5.36
CA THR A 63 -4.94 -27.06 -6.30
C THR A 63 -3.88 -26.74 -7.36
N SER A 64 -3.53 -27.70 -8.22
CA SER A 64 -2.62 -27.47 -9.35
C SER A 64 -3.17 -26.47 -10.38
N THR A 65 -4.49 -26.33 -10.47
CA THR A 65 -5.18 -25.39 -11.37
C THR A 65 -5.61 -24.09 -10.68
N ALA A 66 -5.39 -23.99 -9.37
CA ALA A 66 -5.68 -22.79 -8.58
C ALA A 66 -4.61 -22.61 -7.49
N PRO A 67 -3.36 -22.23 -7.86
CA PRO A 67 -2.24 -22.14 -6.92
C PRO A 67 -2.37 -20.97 -5.94
N TRP A 68 -1.69 -21.10 -4.80
CA TRP A 68 -1.41 -20.00 -3.87
C TRP A 68 0.01 -20.16 -3.34
N CYS A 69 0.76 -19.06 -3.26
CA CYS A 69 2.12 -19.08 -2.69
C CYS A 69 2.10 -18.63 -1.23
N GLY A 70 2.68 -19.43 -0.33
CA GLY A 70 2.82 -19.09 1.09
C GLY A 70 3.71 -17.87 1.34
N GLN A 71 4.65 -17.59 0.42
CA GLN A 71 5.53 -16.42 0.39
C GLN A 71 5.07 -15.43 -0.69
N TRP A 72 3.78 -15.15 -0.77
CA TRP A 72 3.22 -14.31 -1.84
C TRP A 72 3.85 -12.91 -1.92
N TRP A 73 4.37 -12.38 -0.81
CA TRP A 73 5.06 -11.08 -0.76
C TRP A 73 6.37 -11.06 -1.55
N GLU A 74 6.93 -12.22 -1.89
CA GLU A 74 8.09 -12.34 -2.78
C GLU A 74 7.72 -12.26 -4.28
N HIS A 75 6.43 -12.12 -4.58
CA HIS A 75 5.92 -11.90 -5.93
C HIS A 75 5.44 -10.45 -6.08
N PRO A 76 6.24 -9.53 -6.68
CA PRO A 76 5.89 -8.11 -6.76
C PRO A 76 4.54 -7.83 -7.43
N GLU A 77 4.18 -8.62 -8.45
CA GLU A 77 2.87 -8.53 -9.09
C GLU A 77 1.73 -8.88 -8.11
N ALA A 78 1.89 -9.91 -7.29
CA ALA A 78 0.89 -10.28 -6.30
C ALA A 78 0.75 -9.21 -5.22
N VAL A 79 1.86 -8.62 -4.77
CA VAL A 79 1.86 -7.47 -3.85
C VAL A 79 1.08 -6.30 -4.44
N ALA A 80 1.32 -5.95 -5.70
CA ALA A 80 0.63 -4.88 -6.41
C ALA A 80 -0.89 -5.14 -6.52
N GLN A 81 -1.27 -6.34 -6.99
CA GLN A 81 -2.68 -6.71 -7.15
C GLN A 81 -3.43 -6.76 -5.80
N LEU A 82 -2.84 -7.39 -4.78
CA LEU A 82 -3.43 -7.48 -3.44
C LEU A 82 -3.56 -6.11 -2.78
N HIS A 83 -2.57 -5.23 -2.96
CA HIS A 83 -2.64 -3.88 -2.43
C HIS A 83 -3.76 -3.08 -3.10
N ALA A 84 -3.89 -3.14 -4.43
CA ALA A 84 -4.99 -2.48 -5.14
C ALA A 84 -6.36 -3.01 -4.65
N LEU A 85 -6.49 -4.33 -4.47
CA LEU A 85 -7.69 -4.96 -3.94
C LEU A 85 -8.02 -4.48 -2.52
N TRP A 86 -7.00 -4.33 -1.67
CA TRP A 86 -7.13 -3.85 -0.30
C TRP A 86 -7.56 -2.37 -0.24
N LEU A 87 -7.02 -1.52 -1.13
CA LEU A 87 -7.47 -0.13 -1.24
C LEU A 87 -8.93 -0.04 -1.66
N ALA A 88 -9.35 -0.81 -2.68
CA ALA A 88 -10.74 -0.86 -3.11
C ALA A 88 -11.67 -1.40 -2.01
N TRP A 89 -11.19 -2.34 -1.19
CA TRP A 89 -11.93 -2.83 -0.03
C TRP A 89 -12.16 -1.71 0.99
N GLY A 90 -11.12 -0.97 1.35
CA GLY A 90 -11.24 0.17 2.27
C GLY A 90 -12.24 1.22 1.79
N GLU A 91 -12.21 1.56 0.50
CA GLU A 91 -13.10 2.57 -0.10
C GLU A 91 -14.56 2.09 -0.19
N LEU A 92 -14.79 0.82 -0.56
CA LEU A 92 -16.13 0.31 -0.87
C LEU A 92 -16.81 -0.41 0.29
N THR A 93 -16.09 -0.71 1.36
CA THR A 93 -16.65 -1.38 2.55
C THR A 93 -16.38 -0.64 3.85
N GLY A 94 -15.92 0.61 3.76
CA GLY A 94 -15.69 1.49 4.90
C GLY A 94 -17.00 2.01 5.52
N PRO A 95 -16.92 2.71 6.67
CA PRO A 95 -18.09 3.25 7.37
C PRO A 95 -18.96 4.18 6.54
N ASP A 96 -18.33 4.94 5.63
CA ASP A 96 -19.00 5.96 4.81
C ASP A 96 -19.36 5.45 3.39
N SER A 97 -19.14 4.16 3.11
CA SER A 97 -19.43 3.57 1.81
C SER A 97 -20.94 3.37 1.60
N ALA A 98 -21.38 3.43 0.34
CA ALA A 98 -22.77 3.10 -0.01
C ALA A 98 -23.12 1.66 0.38
N THR A 99 -24.39 1.38 0.69
CA THR A 99 -24.87 0.02 1.06
C THR A 99 -24.57 -1.04 0.00
N THR A 100 -24.49 -0.65 -1.27
CA THR A 100 -24.13 -1.54 -2.40
C THR A 100 -22.63 -1.73 -2.58
N GLY A 101 -21.80 -0.99 -1.84
CA GLY A 101 -20.34 -0.98 -1.92
C GLY A 101 -19.71 -2.37 -1.82
N PRO A 102 -20.05 -3.20 -0.82
CA PRO A 102 -19.55 -4.57 -0.74
C PRO A 102 -19.88 -5.42 -1.97
N ALA A 103 -21.09 -5.31 -2.53
CA ALA A 103 -21.46 -6.04 -3.74
C ALA A 103 -20.64 -5.59 -4.96
N ASN A 104 -20.43 -4.27 -5.10
CA ASN A 104 -19.58 -3.71 -6.14
C ASN A 104 -18.11 -4.15 -5.99
N TRP A 105 -17.59 -4.17 -4.75
CA TRP A 105 -16.23 -4.64 -4.48
C TRP A 105 -16.01 -6.09 -4.95
N HIS A 106 -16.97 -6.98 -4.65
CA HIS A 106 -16.91 -8.37 -5.10
C HIS A 106 -16.92 -8.49 -6.63
N ARG A 107 -17.84 -7.76 -7.29
CA ARG A 107 -18.07 -7.82 -8.73
C ARG A 107 -16.88 -7.27 -9.52
N ASP A 108 -16.40 -6.10 -9.13
CA ASP A 108 -15.49 -5.30 -9.95
C ASP A 108 -14.01 -5.54 -9.62
N TYR A 109 -13.69 -5.96 -8.38
CA TYR A 109 -12.30 -6.01 -7.91
C TYR A 109 -11.88 -7.40 -7.42
N LEU A 110 -12.64 -8.02 -6.52
CA LEU A 110 -12.27 -9.31 -5.94
C LEU A 110 -12.18 -10.42 -7.00
N GLY A 111 -13.21 -10.56 -7.83
CA GLY A 111 -13.29 -11.62 -8.84
C GLY A 111 -12.08 -11.61 -9.79
N PRO A 112 -11.80 -10.49 -10.49
CA PRO A 112 -10.66 -10.38 -11.38
C PRO A 112 -9.31 -10.62 -10.71
N VAL A 113 -9.07 -10.03 -9.53
CA VAL A 113 -7.79 -10.19 -8.80
C VAL A 113 -7.59 -11.63 -8.36
N MET A 114 -8.60 -12.25 -7.74
CA MET A 114 -8.50 -13.65 -7.32
C MET A 114 -8.38 -14.58 -8.53
N SER A 115 -9.03 -14.30 -9.65
CA SER A 115 -8.86 -15.09 -10.87
C SER A 115 -7.43 -15.01 -11.40
N SER A 116 -6.80 -13.82 -11.40
CA SER A 116 -5.42 -13.65 -11.85
C SER A 116 -4.42 -14.34 -10.91
N LEU A 117 -4.50 -14.08 -9.60
CA LEU A 117 -3.61 -14.68 -8.60
C LEU A 117 -3.68 -16.21 -8.61
N ARG A 118 -4.88 -16.75 -8.81
CA ARG A 118 -5.17 -18.20 -8.81
C ARG A 118 -5.08 -18.82 -10.21
N ASP A 119 -4.64 -18.09 -11.23
CA ASP A 119 -4.44 -18.66 -12.55
C ASP A 119 -3.19 -19.58 -12.52
N PRO A 120 -3.24 -20.80 -13.10
CA PRO A 120 -2.08 -21.69 -13.14
C PRO A 120 -0.90 -21.13 -13.95
N GLN A 121 -1.12 -20.13 -14.79
CA GLN A 121 -0.12 -19.33 -15.51
C GLN A 121 0.10 -17.93 -14.90
N GLY A 122 -0.57 -17.63 -13.79
CA GLY A 122 -0.50 -16.34 -13.10
C GLY A 122 0.73 -16.15 -12.19
N PRO A 123 0.68 -15.16 -11.28
CA PRO A 123 1.80 -14.78 -10.41
C PRO A 123 2.35 -15.94 -9.57
N PHE A 124 1.49 -16.87 -9.17
CA PHE A 124 1.87 -18.05 -8.37
C PHE A 124 2.16 -19.30 -9.21
N ALA A 125 2.23 -19.19 -10.55
CA ALA A 125 2.50 -20.34 -11.41
C ALA A 125 3.80 -21.08 -11.00
N GLY A 126 3.68 -22.39 -10.77
CA GLY A 126 4.79 -23.23 -10.31
C GLY A 126 5.09 -23.20 -8.81
N CYS A 127 4.38 -22.39 -8.02
CA CYS A 127 4.41 -22.49 -6.55
C CYS A 127 3.54 -23.67 -6.09
N LYS A 128 3.92 -24.26 -4.95
CA LYS A 128 3.15 -25.30 -4.24
C LYS A 128 2.97 -24.88 -2.78
N PRO A 129 2.05 -25.50 -2.01
CA PRO A 129 1.76 -25.07 -0.63
C PRO A 129 2.98 -24.94 0.30
N GLN A 130 4.08 -25.66 0.03
CA GLN A 130 5.34 -25.57 0.77
C GLN A 130 6.57 -25.31 -0.12
N ALA A 131 6.37 -24.83 -1.35
CA ALA A 131 7.48 -24.52 -2.26
C ALA A 131 7.21 -23.22 -3.04
N HIS A 132 7.99 -22.19 -2.70
CA HIS A 132 8.04 -20.94 -3.45
C HIS A 132 8.89 -21.12 -4.72
N ARG A 133 8.46 -20.49 -5.82
CA ARG A 133 9.23 -20.41 -7.06
C ARG A 133 9.46 -18.93 -7.43
N PRO A 134 10.71 -18.44 -7.40
CA PRO A 134 11.03 -17.09 -7.86
C PRO A 134 10.63 -16.87 -9.32
N LYS A 135 10.32 -15.62 -9.65
CA LYS A 135 10.00 -15.19 -11.02
C LYS A 135 11.14 -14.37 -11.58
N GLU A 136 11.56 -14.71 -12.80
CA GLU A 136 12.54 -13.92 -13.53
C GLU A 136 11.83 -12.79 -14.26
N THR A 137 12.36 -11.57 -14.12
CA THR A 137 11.91 -10.44 -14.91
C THR A 137 12.39 -10.58 -16.35
N PRO A 138 11.53 -10.33 -17.36
CA PRO A 138 11.96 -10.29 -18.75
C PRO A 138 13.13 -9.32 -18.94
N SER A 139 14.12 -9.71 -19.72
CA SER A 139 15.24 -8.85 -20.06
C SER A 139 14.80 -7.76 -21.05
N VAL A 140 15.27 -6.53 -20.83
CA VAL A 140 15.04 -5.40 -21.74
C VAL A 140 16.36 -5.06 -22.42
N THR A 141 16.38 -5.09 -23.75
CA THR A 141 17.59 -4.85 -24.55
C THR A 141 18.12 -3.42 -24.43
N MET A 142 17.24 -2.44 -24.19
CA MET A 142 17.59 -1.05 -24.00
C MET A 142 16.66 -0.42 -22.95
N THR A 143 17.21 -0.12 -21.76
CA THR A 143 16.42 0.32 -20.59
C THR A 143 15.79 1.69 -20.75
N ASP A 144 16.50 2.64 -21.37
CA ASP A 144 15.99 3.97 -21.65
C ASP A 144 16.50 4.49 -23.01
N PRO A 145 15.76 4.23 -24.11
CA PRO A 145 16.09 4.75 -25.45
C PRO A 145 16.14 6.28 -25.55
N PHE A 146 15.40 6.95 -24.65
CA PHE A 146 15.07 8.37 -24.75
C PHE A 146 15.68 9.16 -23.59
N GLY A 147 16.53 8.52 -22.79
CA GLY A 147 17.17 9.11 -21.63
C GLY A 147 18.14 10.23 -22.04
N PRO A 148 18.40 11.19 -21.13
CA PRO A 148 19.43 12.17 -21.37
C PRO A 148 20.78 11.46 -21.62
N PRO A 149 21.64 11.98 -22.53
CA PRO A 149 22.96 11.40 -22.74
C PRO A 149 23.73 11.39 -21.42
N PRO A 150 24.58 10.37 -21.17
CA PRO A 150 25.37 10.32 -19.95
C PRO A 150 26.23 11.58 -19.82
N PRO A 151 26.46 12.08 -18.59
CA PRO A 151 27.30 13.25 -18.38
C PRO A 151 28.70 13.00 -18.95
N ALA A 152 29.31 14.03 -19.55
CA ALA A 152 30.69 13.94 -20.02
C ALA A 152 31.62 13.54 -18.86
N PRO A 153 32.63 12.68 -19.10
CA PRO A 153 33.61 12.34 -18.07
C PRO A 153 34.30 13.61 -17.57
N PRO A 154 34.70 13.68 -16.28
CA PRO A 154 35.40 14.84 -15.76
C PRO A 154 36.66 15.09 -16.59
N GLY A 155 36.80 16.32 -17.10
CA GLY A 155 37.97 16.72 -17.88
C GLY A 155 39.24 16.45 -17.08
N GLY A 156 40.16 15.67 -17.68
CA GLY A 156 41.48 15.45 -17.10
C GLY A 156 42.22 16.77 -16.88
N PRO A 157 43.17 16.83 -15.93
CA PRO A 157 43.86 18.06 -15.59
C PRO A 157 44.54 18.67 -16.82
N ALA A 158 44.29 19.97 -17.06
CA ALA A 158 45.02 20.76 -18.04
C ALA A 158 46.50 20.77 -17.62
N THR A 159 47.37 20.34 -18.55
CA THR A 159 48.83 20.37 -18.39
C THR A 159 49.34 21.78 -18.69
#